data_AF-A0A0M3JJM0-F1
#
_entry.id   AF-A0A0M3JJM0-F1
#
_cell.length_a   1.000
_cell.length_b   1.000
_cell.length_c   1.000
_cell.angle_alpha   90.00
_cell.angle_beta   90.00
_cell.angle_gamma   90.00
#
_symmetry.space_group_name_H-M   'P 1'
#
loop_
_entity.id
_entity.type
_entity.pdbx_description
1 polymer ?
#
loop_
_entity_poly.entity_id
_entity_poly.type
_entity_poly.pdbx_seq_one_letter_code
_entity_poly.pdbx_strand_id
1 'polypeptide(L)'
;MWLCDDRSIYRSKNNSIRAGCAQLITRLIERVGAVNALNSGEFPKLMKALLGFAKDPSPAVRQHGKQALQLLTKDQAMFDRTARRVLSDVELRALNEVLESIRKRVSHARNSL
;
A
#
# COMPACT_ATOMS: atom_id res chain seq x y z
N MET A 1 8.18 -20.39 -3.15
CA MET A 1 8.60 -20.43 -1.74
C MET A 1 9.46 -19.21 -1.45
N TRP A 2 8.85 -18.04 -1.15
CA TRP A 2 9.59 -16.77 -0.92
C TRP A 2 9.10 -15.99 0.31
N LEU A 3 8.33 -16.63 1.20
CA LEU A 3 7.70 -15.94 2.34
C LEU A 3 7.72 -16.79 3.62
N CYS A 4 8.74 -17.63 3.80
CA CYS A 4 8.95 -18.36 5.04
C CYS A 4 10.01 -17.65 5.88
N ASP A 5 9.69 -16.47 6.40
CA ASP A 5 10.04 -16.16 7.79
C ASP A 5 9.32 -14.92 8.28
N ASP A 6 8.77 -15.05 9.49
CA ASP A 6 7.90 -14.11 10.20
C ASP A 6 8.69 -12.91 10.78
N ARG A 7 9.63 -12.38 9.99
CA ARG A 7 10.27 -11.07 10.19
C ARG A 7 10.00 -10.26 8.95
N SER A 8 8.80 -9.71 8.92
CA SER A 8 8.33 -8.94 7.77
C SER A 8 9.38 -7.91 7.33
N ILE A 9 9.72 -7.92 6.05
CA ILE A 9 10.73 -7.04 5.41
C ILE A 9 10.52 -5.55 5.72
N TYR A 10 9.29 -5.13 6.06
CA TYR A 10 8.97 -3.80 6.57
C TYR A 10 9.42 -3.52 8.02
N ARG A 11 10.08 -4.46 8.71
CA ARG A 11 10.63 -4.30 10.08
C ARG A 11 12.15 -4.15 10.11
N SER A 12 12.83 -4.09 8.95
CA SER A 12 14.27 -3.77 8.92
C SER A 12 14.54 -2.46 9.68
N LYS A 13 15.56 -2.41 10.53
CA LYS A 13 15.94 -1.16 11.22
C LYS A 13 16.46 -0.10 10.24
N ASN A 14 16.94 -0.50 9.06
CA ASN A 14 17.45 0.39 8.02
C ASN A 14 16.30 0.93 7.14
N ASN A 15 16.10 2.24 7.15
CA ASN A 15 15.03 2.89 6.40
C ASN A 15 15.21 2.82 4.87
N SER A 16 16.44 2.75 4.36
CA SER A 16 16.74 2.60 2.93
C SER A 16 16.33 1.23 2.42
N ILE A 17 16.56 0.17 3.21
CA ILE A 17 16.08 -1.18 2.87
C ILE A 17 14.55 -1.19 2.78
N ARG A 18 13.87 -0.62 3.79
CA ARG A 18 12.41 -0.55 3.78
C ARG A 18 11.88 0.27 2.59
N ALA A 19 12.55 1.38 2.25
CA ALA A 19 12.17 2.22 1.12
C ALA A 19 12.36 1.50 -0.21
N GLY A 20 13.48 0.79 -0.38
CA GLY A 20 13.74 -0.05 -1.55
C GLY A 20 12.70 -1.16 -1.71
N CYS A 21 12.29 -1.81 -0.62
CA CYS A 21 11.21 -2.81 -0.66
C CYS A 21 9.86 -2.19 -1.04
N ALA A 22 9.50 -1.06 -0.43
CA ALA A 22 8.26 -0.36 -0.76
C ALA A 22 8.25 0.06 -2.23
N GLN A 23 9.35 0.63 -2.72
CA GLN A 23 9.51 1.02 -4.11
C GLN A 23 9.42 -0.17 -5.08
N LEU A 24 10.06 -1.30 -4.75
CA LEU A 24 9.98 -2.52 -5.55
C LEU A 24 8.54 -2.99 -5.70
N ILE A 25 7.78 -3.04 -4.59
CA ILE A 25 6.37 -3.42 -4.61
C ILE A 25 5.54 -2.44 -5.43
N THR A 26 5.76 -1.13 -5.30
CA THR A 26 5.11 -0.12 -6.14
C THR A 26 5.36 -0.39 -7.62
N ARG A 27 6.62 -0.61 -8.02
CA ARG A 27 6.99 -0.91 -9.41
C ARG A 27 6.39 -2.21 -9.93
N LEU A 28 6.29 -3.24 -9.07
CA LEU A 28 5.63 -4.49 -9.44
C LEU A 28 4.15 -4.27 -9.73
N ILE A 29 3.43 -3.50 -8.90
CA ILE A 29 2.02 -3.15 -9.15
C ILE A 29 1.87 -2.37 -10.47
N GLU A 30 2.77 -1.42 -10.74
CA GLU A 30 2.79 -0.69 -12.02
C GLU A 30 2.99 -1.64 -13.20
N ARG A 31 3.90 -2.60 -13.07
CA ARG A 31 4.24 -3.56 -14.13
C ARG A 31 3.15 -4.59 -14.38
N VAL A 32 2.55 -5.16 -13.33
CA VAL A 32 1.50 -6.18 -13.46
C VAL A 32 0.13 -5.58 -13.75
N GLY A 33 -0.07 -4.31 -13.39
CA GLY A 33 -1.34 -3.62 -13.45
C GLY A 33 -2.20 -3.84 -12.19
N ALA A 34 -2.96 -2.81 -11.82
CA ALA A 34 -3.80 -2.80 -10.62
C ALA A 34 -4.81 -3.95 -10.57
N VAL A 35 -5.47 -4.24 -11.70
CA VAL A 35 -6.47 -5.32 -11.80
C VAL A 35 -5.86 -6.69 -11.48
N ASN A 36 -4.68 -6.99 -12.03
CA ASN A 36 -3.99 -8.25 -11.76
C ASN A 36 -3.49 -8.34 -10.33
N ALA A 37 -3.03 -7.21 -9.76
CA ALA A 37 -2.63 -7.15 -8.36
C ALA A 37 -3.83 -7.38 -7.41
N LEU A 38 -5.02 -6.87 -7.74
CA LEU A 38 -6.25 -7.06 -6.97
C LEU A 38 -6.76 -8.50 -7.03
N ASN A 39 -6.65 -9.13 -8.18
CA ASN A 39 -7.09 -10.53 -8.37
C ASN A 39 -6.05 -11.57 -7.90
N SER A 40 -4.88 -11.14 -7.43
CA SER A 40 -3.83 -12.03 -6.95
C SER A 40 -4.23 -12.73 -5.64
N GLY A 41 -3.92 -14.01 -5.52
CA GLY A 41 -4.04 -14.75 -4.24
C GLY A 41 -3.13 -14.19 -3.13
N GLU A 42 -2.12 -13.39 -3.48
CA GLU A 42 -1.22 -12.72 -2.53
C GLU A 42 -1.73 -11.34 -2.09
N PHE A 43 -2.89 -10.89 -2.57
CA PHE A 43 -3.46 -9.59 -2.24
C PHE A 43 -3.57 -9.31 -0.72
N PRO A 44 -3.99 -10.26 0.15
CA PRO A 44 -4.03 -10.00 1.59
C PRO A 44 -2.66 -9.65 2.19
N LYS A 45 -1.60 -10.38 1.78
CA LYS A 45 -0.23 -10.12 2.24
C LYS A 45 0.29 -8.80 1.68
N LEU A 46 -0.02 -8.52 0.42
CA LEU A 46 0.29 -7.24 -0.22
C LEU A 46 -0.31 -6.08 0.59
N MET A 47 -1.59 -6.15 0.94
CA MET A 47 -2.25 -5.09 1.71
C MET A 47 -1.63 -4.89 3.09
N LYS A 48 -1.32 -5.97 3.81
CA LYS A 48 -0.62 -5.87 5.11
C LYS A 48 0.73 -5.15 4.99
N ALA A 49 1.51 -5.47 3.94
CA ALA A 49 2.77 -4.79 3.67
C ALA A 49 2.58 -3.31 3.31
N LEU A 50 1.62 -3.01 2.42
CA LEU A 50 1.34 -1.64 1.98
C LEU A 50 0.84 -0.74 3.11
N LEU A 51 -0.03 -1.24 3.99
CA LEU A 51 -0.46 -0.52 5.19
C LEU A 51 0.71 -0.25 6.14
N GLY A 52 1.61 -1.22 6.30
CA GLY A 52 2.85 -1.05 7.05
C GLY A 52 3.73 0.07 6.47
N PHE A 53 3.97 0.06 5.16
CA PHE A 53 4.77 1.10 4.51
C PHE A 53 4.10 2.47 4.56
N ALA A 54 2.79 2.56 4.33
CA ALA A 54 2.07 3.84 4.31
C ALA A 54 2.03 4.53 5.69
N LYS A 55 2.20 3.76 6.77
CA LYS A 55 2.28 4.23 8.17
C LYS A 55 3.72 4.23 8.72
N ASP A 56 4.75 3.93 7.92
CA ASP A 56 6.15 3.87 8.36
C ASP A 56 6.63 5.21 8.96
N PRO A 57 7.53 5.23 9.96
CA PRO A 57 8.10 6.49 10.48
C PRO A 57 8.94 7.27 9.45
N SER A 58 9.51 6.61 8.44
CA SER A 58 10.29 7.26 7.38
C SER A 58 9.39 7.87 6.29
N PRO A 59 9.53 9.17 5.96
CA PRO A 59 8.77 9.82 4.89
C PRO A 59 8.92 9.13 3.53
N ALA A 60 10.12 8.67 3.18
CA ALA A 60 10.40 8.01 1.90
C ALA A 60 9.63 6.69 1.77
N VAL A 61 9.60 5.89 2.84
CA VAL A 61 8.86 4.62 2.88
C VAL A 61 7.35 4.89 2.77
N ARG A 62 6.83 5.88 3.52
CA ARG A 62 5.42 6.29 3.44
C ARG A 62 5.01 6.71 2.04
N GLN A 63 5.86 7.46 1.35
CA GLN A 63 5.56 7.93 0.00
C GLN A 63 5.33 6.76 -0.95
N HIS A 64 6.21 5.76 -0.96
CA HIS A 64 6.05 4.57 -1.80
C HIS A 64 4.81 3.74 -1.44
N GLY A 65 4.56 3.54 -0.13
CA GLY A 65 3.35 2.84 0.32
C GLY A 65 2.06 3.54 -0.11
N LYS A 66 2.00 4.86 0.01
CA LYS A 66 0.85 5.67 -0.42
C LYS A 66 0.69 5.66 -1.95
N GLN A 67 1.79 5.74 -2.70
CA GLN A 67 1.77 5.65 -4.17
C GLN A 67 1.22 4.29 -4.63
N ALA A 68 1.66 3.19 -4.02
CA ALA A 68 1.13 1.86 -4.32
C ALA A 68 -0.37 1.76 -4.07
N LEU A 69 -0.86 2.30 -2.94
CA LEU A 69 -2.31 2.34 -2.66
C LEU A 69 -3.06 3.17 -3.70
N GLN A 70 -2.53 4.33 -4.10
CA GLN A 70 -3.13 5.15 -5.16
C GLN A 70 -3.26 4.41 -6.50
N LEU A 71 -2.27 3.59 -6.85
CA LEU A 71 -2.31 2.77 -8.06
C LEU A 71 -3.43 1.73 -8.00
N LEU A 72 -3.59 1.07 -6.84
CA LEU A 72 -4.62 0.06 -6.64
C LEU A 72 -6.04 0.67 -6.60
N THR A 73 -6.19 1.91 -6.13
CA THR A 73 -7.48 2.60 -6.08
C THR A 73 -7.90 3.23 -7.42
N LYS A 74 -7.15 3.03 -8.51
CA LYS A 74 -7.57 3.50 -9.85
C LYS A 74 -8.92 2.91 -10.26
N ASP A 75 -9.20 1.66 -9.90
CA ASP A 75 -10.54 1.07 -9.94
C ASP A 75 -11.06 0.94 -8.51
N GLN A 76 -11.70 2.02 -8.03
CA GLN A 76 -12.18 2.11 -6.64
C GLN A 76 -13.20 1.02 -6.31
N ALA A 77 -14.11 0.69 -7.25
CA ALA A 77 -15.17 -0.28 -7.02
C ALA A 77 -14.63 -1.72 -6.89
N MET A 78 -13.63 -2.08 -7.70
CA MET A 78 -12.95 -3.37 -7.57
C MET A 78 -12.10 -3.41 -6.30
N PHE A 79 -11.37 -2.33 -6.01
CA PHE A 79 -10.56 -2.21 -4.81
C PHE A 79 -11.39 -2.42 -3.54
N ASP A 80 -12.49 -1.68 -3.39
CA ASP A 80 -13.34 -1.72 -2.19
C ASP A 80 -13.97 -3.11 -1.99
N ARG A 81 -14.45 -3.73 -3.07
CA ARG A 81 -15.00 -5.11 -3.01
C ARG A 81 -13.93 -6.11 -2.58
N THR A 82 -12.73 -6.02 -3.14
CA THR A 82 -11.64 -6.95 -2.84
C THR A 82 -11.14 -6.76 -1.41
N ALA A 83 -10.92 -5.51 -1.00
CA ALA A 83 -10.47 -5.16 0.35
C ALA A 83 -11.45 -5.64 1.42
N ARG A 84 -12.76 -5.40 1.25
CA ARG A 84 -13.79 -5.85 2.20
C ARG A 84 -13.88 -7.37 2.34
N ARG A 85 -13.56 -8.11 1.28
CA ARG A 85 -13.60 -9.58 1.29
C ARG A 85 -12.45 -10.19 2.09
N VAL A 86 -11.31 -9.51 2.17
CA VAL A 86 -10.04 -10.13 2.63
C VAL A 86 -9.41 -9.47 3.86
N LEU A 87 -9.77 -8.23 4.18
CA LEU A 87 -9.22 -7.49 5.30
C LEU A 87 -10.15 -7.54 6.51
N SER A 88 -9.57 -7.59 7.69
CA SER A 88 -10.31 -7.44 8.95
C SER A 88 -10.82 -6.01 9.15
N ASP A 89 -11.80 -5.81 10.04
CA ASP A 89 -12.32 -4.49 10.37
C ASP A 89 -11.27 -3.51 10.90
N VAL A 90 -10.23 -4.03 11.57
CA VAL A 90 -9.10 -3.23 12.05
C VAL A 90 -8.26 -2.76 10.86
N GLU A 91 -7.97 -3.65 9.91
CA GLU A 91 -7.21 -3.33 8.71
C GLU A 91 -7.98 -2.39 7.78
N LEU A 92 -9.29 -2.56 7.65
CA LEU A 92 -10.16 -1.67 6.87
C LEU A 92 -10.19 -0.25 7.46
N ARG A 93 -10.26 -0.11 8.79
CA ARG A 93 -10.15 1.20 9.46
C ARG A 93 -8.79 1.83 9.18
N ALA A 94 -7.71 1.08 9.35
CA ALA A 94 -6.34 1.54 9.08
C ALA A 94 -6.16 1.97 7.61
N LEU A 95 -6.78 1.26 6.68
CA LEU A 95 -6.77 1.57 5.25
C LEU A 95 -7.51 2.88 4.98
N ASN A 96 -8.72 3.05 5.52
CA ASN A 96 -9.52 4.27 5.33
C ASN A 96 -8.78 5.51 5.85
N GLU A 97 -8.14 5.44 7.02
CA GLU A 97 -7.29 6.53 7.54
C GLU A 97 -6.19 6.93 6.55
N VAL A 98 -5.50 5.94 5.96
CA VAL A 98 -4.43 6.19 5.00
C VAL A 98 -4.99 6.81 3.72
N LEU A 99 -6.10 6.29 3.18
CA LEU A 99 -6.74 6.82 1.97
C LEU A 99 -7.22 8.26 2.16
N GLU A 100 -7.80 8.59 3.31
CA GLU A 100 -8.17 9.96 3.66
C GLU A 100 -6.95 10.89 3.74
N SER A 101 -5.83 10.40 4.30
CA SER A 101 -4.58 11.17 4.33
C SER A 101 -4.03 11.46 2.92
N ILE A 102 -4.26 10.54 1.97
CA ILE A 102 -3.86 10.69 0.57
C ILE A 102 -4.76 11.73 -0.10
N ARG A 103 -6.09 11.62 0.07
CA ARG A 103 -7.09 12.54 -0.50
C ARG A 103 -6.86 13.99 -0.05
N LYS A 104 -6.61 14.21 1.25
CA LYS A 104 -6.29 15.54 1.80
C LYS A 104 -5.04 16.17 1.19
N ARG A 105 -4.03 15.36 0.87
CA ARG A 105 -2.81 15.84 0.21
C ARG A 105 -3.07 16.27 -1.23
N VAL A 106 -3.89 15.50 -1.95
CA VAL A 106 -4.25 15.80 -3.34
C VAL A 106 -5.09 17.08 -3.42
N SER A 107 -6.03 17.29 -2.49
CA SER A 107 -6.82 18.53 -2.45
C SER A 107 -5.97 19.76 -2.13
N HIS A 108 -5.03 19.65 -1.17
CA HIS A 108 -4.10 20.75 -0.89
C HIS A 108 -3.22 21.10 -2.10
N ALA A 109 -2.67 20.10 -2.80
CA ALA A 109 -1.84 20.34 -3.98
C ALA A 109 -2.62 21.00 -5.13
N ARG A 110 -3.91 20.71 -5.28
CA ARG A 110 -4.79 21.32 -6.29
C ARG A 110 -5.17 22.77 -5.98
N ASN A 111 -5.24 23.13 -4.70
CA ASN A 111 -5.64 24.48 -4.26
C ASN A 111 -4.45 25.46 -4.14
N SER A 112 -3.23 25.03 -4.46
CA SER A 112 -1.99 25.83 -4.41
C SER A 112 -1.44 26.17 -5.81
N LEU A 113 -2.25 25.94 -6.86
CA LEU A 113 -2.02 26.31 -8.25
C LEU A 113 -3.09 27.34 -8.65
#